data_AF-A0A8H7KFV6-F1
#
_entry.id   AF-A0A8H7KFV6-F1
#
_cell.length_a   1.000
_cell.length_b   1.000
_cell.length_c   1.000
_cell.angle_alpha   90.00
_cell.angle_beta   90.00
_cell.angle_gamma   90.00
#
_symmetry.space_group_name_H-M   'P 1'
#
loop_
_entity.id
_entity.type
_entity.pdbx_description
1 polymer ?
#
loop_
_entity_poly.entity_id
_entity_poly.type
_entity_poly.pdbx_seq_one_letter_code
_entity_poly.pdbx_strand_id
1 'polypeptide(L)'
;MLSKVSLYAATTEQIIASRKRTFVEWGRGLTMDEYLDRDAVGEGEEFGRDEKLMTWVLAPRDNPTTVDFFCSCETFKRTIAISYPDKDAEEGVGYGIASVFTAKQFRGKGYGKHMMRLLHWVLAREDYLQTQQFPEEWGAPPERVSSAGDGWLSALWSDVGPTYYSLCGMDVRGRQGGWIVKDPFSTFWKLKDVSIPEDEDNNGEVVWLDEKAAKEMWDKDTDKIKAELVQKAKEENQMQFSFLPNNGVAIFQWFRLHYHFSRYVQDPPTYCGLRVGEEVFATWTCEFRPGTPKTLTVTRLRADKERIRGVLVDALRYARKHGMDEVEVWNLAPEYAESARELGGTVVRREEHFPAVKWYGAGEVGWATNEKYAWSSHSTQPTMPLCGSSSNSFGRSRPIQRKVVVCGDGATGKTSLLNVFTRGFFTQVYEPTVFENYVHDLYVDDDQLVELSLWDTAGQEEFDRLRSLSYAETHVVMICFSVDNPVSLENVESKWLDEILEHCPGVKLVLVALKCDLREDQALKDRLHRYGTHPVQYEEGLAVARRIRASRYLECSSKHNRGVSDVFHEAARVSISSRAKGSSHSGCILM
;
A
#
# COMPACT_ATOMS: atom_id res chain seq x y z
N MET A 1 -27.05 -7.73 -1.23
CA MET A 1 -26.72 -6.60 -0.32
C MET A 1 -26.15 -5.42 -1.10
N LEU A 2 -25.21 -5.65 -2.03
CA LEU A 2 -24.61 -4.58 -2.85
C LEU A 2 -25.63 -3.84 -3.75
N SER A 3 -26.62 -4.54 -4.32
CA SER A 3 -27.70 -3.91 -5.09
C SER A 3 -28.52 -2.83 -4.35
N LYS A 4 -28.46 -2.80 -3.00
CA LYS A 4 -29.17 -1.82 -2.17
C LYS A 4 -28.39 -0.52 -1.95
N VAL A 5 -27.13 -0.46 -2.38
CA VAL A 5 -26.29 0.74 -2.25
C VAL A 5 -25.85 1.22 -3.63
N SER A 6 -25.48 2.49 -3.72
CA SER A 6 -24.92 3.10 -4.93
C SER A 6 -23.91 4.18 -4.58
N LEU A 7 -23.18 4.62 -5.59
CA LEU A 7 -22.26 5.75 -5.51
C LEU A 7 -23.01 7.06 -5.78
N TYR A 8 -22.73 8.08 -5.00
CA TYR A 8 -23.30 9.42 -5.13
C TYR A 8 -22.20 10.47 -4.97
N ALA A 9 -22.32 11.59 -5.68
CA ALA A 9 -21.58 12.79 -5.33
C ALA A 9 -22.07 13.26 -3.94
N ALA A 10 -21.12 13.54 -3.05
CA ALA A 10 -21.43 13.83 -1.66
C ALA A 10 -22.12 15.20 -1.50
N THR A 11 -23.12 15.28 -0.62
CA THR A 11 -23.64 16.57 -0.15
C THR A 11 -22.62 17.29 0.74
N THR A 12 -22.82 18.58 1.00
CA THR A 12 -21.98 19.36 1.93
C THR A 12 -21.86 18.69 3.31
N GLU A 13 -22.95 18.15 3.84
CA GLU A 13 -22.97 17.45 5.12
C GLU A 13 -22.16 16.14 5.06
N GLN A 14 -22.26 15.40 3.95
CA GLN A 14 -21.50 14.18 3.72
C GLN A 14 -20.01 14.45 3.53
N ILE A 15 -19.63 15.57 2.89
CA ILE A 15 -18.23 16.03 2.78
C ILE A 15 -17.66 16.27 4.18
N ILE A 16 -18.34 17.08 4.99
CA ILE A 16 -17.91 17.36 6.37
C ILE A 16 -17.82 16.07 7.19
N ALA A 17 -18.80 15.17 7.06
CA ALA A 17 -18.78 13.88 7.74
C ALA A 17 -17.61 12.99 7.27
N SER A 18 -17.29 12.98 5.97
CA SER A 18 -16.15 12.26 5.41
C SER A 18 -14.82 12.76 6.00
N ARG A 19 -14.63 14.08 6.07
CA ARG A 19 -13.43 14.69 6.67
C ARG A 19 -13.31 14.36 8.16
N LYS A 20 -14.41 14.47 8.92
CA LYS A 20 -14.43 14.10 10.34
C LYS A 20 -14.07 12.63 10.58
N ARG A 21 -14.51 11.73 9.70
CA ARG A 21 -14.21 10.30 9.78
C ARG A 21 -12.75 9.98 9.45
N THR A 22 -12.17 10.72 8.51
CA THR A 22 -10.80 10.52 8.05
C THR A 22 -9.77 11.23 8.92
N PHE A 23 -10.17 12.23 9.71
CA PHE A 23 -9.32 12.94 10.67
C PHE A 23 -8.52 12.00 11.59
N VAL A 24 -9.14 10.90 12.06
CA VAL A 24 -8.45 9.95 12.94
C VAL A 24 -7.23 9.31 12.26
N GLU A 25 -7.32 9.09 10.95
CA GLU A 25 -6.23 8.46 10.16
C GLU A 25 -5.26 9.52 9.58
N TRP A 26 -5.77 10.69 9.18
CA TRP A 26 -5.05 11.67 8.34
C TRP A 26 -4.94 13.08 8.96
N GLY A 27 -5.48 13.32 10.15
CA GLY A 27 -5.48 14.60 10.87
C GLY A 27 -4.10 15.08 11.32
N ARG A 28 -3.24 14.12 11.71
CA ARG A 28 -1.80 14.26 12.04
C ARG A 28 -1.32 15.64 12.47
N GLY A 29 -1.36 15.89 13.78
CA GLY A 29 -0.78 17.10 14.38
C GLY A 29 -1.61 18.37 14.15
N LEU A 30 -2.75 18.26 13.45
CA LEU A 30 -3.77 19.29 13.38
C LEU A 30 -4.89 18.95 14.37
N THR A 31 -5.52 19.97 14.92
CA THR A 31 -6.84 19.86 15.53
C THR A 31 -7.89 19.57 14.44
N MET A 32 -9.07 19.10 14.85
CA MET A 32 -10.17 18.84 13.91
C MET A 32 -10.51 20.09 13.08
N ASP A 33 -10.56 21.26 13.71
CA ASP A 33 -10.91 22.50 13.03
C ASP A 33 -9.84 22.90 12.00
N GLU A 34 -8.56 22.74 12.35
CA GLU A 34 -7.45 22.99 11.41
C GLU A 34 -7.44 21.99 10.24
N TYR A 35 -7.80 20.72 10.49
CA TYR A 35 -7.92 19.72 9.43
C TYR A 35 -9.07 20.05 8.47
N LEU A 36 -10.22 20.44 9.03
CA LEU A 36 -11.39 20.84 8.23
C LEU A 36 -11.13 22.12 7.45
N ASP A 37 -10.43 23.09 8.06
CA ASP A 37 -9.99 24.33 7.44
C ASP A 37 -9.02 24.07 6.28
N ARG A 38 -7.99 23.22 6.48
CA ARG A 38 -7.07 22.81 5.41
C ARG A 38 -7.80 22.32 4.18
N ASP A 39 -8.74 21.38 4.37
CA ASP A 39 -9.46 20.77 3.26
C ASP A 39 -10.39 21.79 2.59
N ALA A 40 -10.99 22.70 3.35
CA ALA A 40 -11.80 23.79 2.81
C ALA A 40 -10.97 24.81 2.02
N VAL A 41 -9.76 25.16 2.49
CA VAL A 41 -8.84 26.02 1.74
C VAL A 41 -8.41 25.33 0.45
N GLY A 42 -8.04 24.04 0.51
CA GLY A 42 -7.63 23.28 -0.67
C GLY A 42 -8.72 23.15 -1.73
N GLU A 43 -10.00 23.14 -1.35
CA GLU A 43 -11.13 23.22 -2.29
C GLU A 43 -11.22 24.56 -3.03
N GLY A 44 -10.72 25.65 -2.46
CA GLY A 44 -10.64 26.97 -3.09
C GLY A 44 -9.45 27.14 -4.03
N GLU A 45 -8.44 26.29 -3.91
CA GLU A 45 -7.21 26.35 -4.70
C GLU A 45 -7.40 25.84 -6.14
N GLU A 46 -6.49 26.23 -7.04
CA GLU A 46 -6.54 25.88 -8.48
C GLU A 46 -6.70 24.37 -8.74
N PHE A 47 -6.24 23.51 -7.83
CA PHE A 47 -6.29 22.06 -7.94
C PHE A 47 -7.59 21.41 -7.46
N GLY A 48 -8.41 22.16 -6.71
CA GLY A 48 -9.65 21.68 -6.09
C GLY A 48 -10.90 22.39 -6.60
N ARG A 49 -10.81 23.69 -6.91
CA ARG A 49 -11.93 24.51 -7.37
C ARG A 49 -12.45 24.10 -8.75
N ASP A 50 -13.54 24.74 -9.18
CA ASP A 50 -14.14 24.53 -10.51
C ASP A 50 -14.48 23.03 -10.76
N GLU A 51 -14.97 22.37 -9.71
CA GLU A 51 -15.36 20.95 -9.70
C GLU A 51 -14.20 19.98 -10.03
N LYS A 52 -12.95 20.44 -9.88
CA LYS A 52 -11.77 19.57 -10.03
C LYS A 52 -11.68 18.57 -8.89
N LEU A 53 -12.02 18.95 -7.66
CA LEU A 53 -12.15 18.01 -6.54
C LEU A 53 -13.61 17.63 -6.34
N MET A 54 -13.87 16.34 -6.25
CA MET A 54 -15.19 15.81 -5.92
C MET A 54 -15.08 14.71 -4.87
N THR A 55 -15.92 14.79 -3.84
CA THR A 55 -16.08 13.70 -2.86
C THR A 55 -17.23 12.80 -3.30
N TRP A 56 -16.98 11.50 -3.25
CA TRP A 56 -17.96 10.46 -3.52
C TRP A 56 -18.26 9.68 -2.25
N VAL A 57 -19.52 9.27 -2.09
CA VAL A 57 -19.94 8.39 -1.00
C VAL A 57 -20.69 7.18 -1.52
N LEU A 58 -20.48 6.04 -0.87
CA LEU A 58 -21.29 4.85 -1.05
C LEU A 58 -22.42 4.87 -0.02
N ALA A 59 -23.66 5.08 -0.46
CA ALA A 59 -24.83 5.24 0.42
C ALA A 59 -25.99 4.30 0.01
N PRO A 60 -26.95 4.03 0.92
CA PRO A 60 -28.18 3.31 0.59
C PRO A 60 -28.98 4.00 -0.51
N ARG A 61 -29.57 3.23 -1.44
CA ARG A 61 -30.40 3.79 -2.52
C ARG A 61 -31.70 4.43 -2.04
N ASP A 62 -32.25 3.92 -0.93
CA ASP A 62 -33.45 4.44 -0.27
C ASP A 62 -33.18 5.66 0.61
N ASN A 63 -31.90 5.99 0.86
CA ASN A 63 -31.50 7.18 1.61
C ASN A 63 -30.12 7.69 1.17
N PRO A 64 -30.01 8.26 -0.06
CA PRO A 64 -28.73 8.63 -0.67
C PRO A 64 -28.00 9.77 0.05
N THR A 65 -28.72 10.63 0.76
CA THR A 65 -28.17 11.82 1.45
C THR A 65 -27.79 11.54 2.91
N THR A 66 -27.89 10.29 3.38
CA THR A 66 -27.51 9.95 4.75
C THR A 66 -26.04 10.26 5.05
N VAL A 67 -25.77 10.83 6.21
CA VAL A 67 -24.40 10.97 6.71
C VAL A 67 -23.83 9.64 7.19
N ASP A 68 -24.65 8.61 7.40
CA ASP A 68 -24.24 7.24 7.76
C ASP A 68 -23.87 6.37 6.54
N PHE A 69 -23.22 6.98 5.55
CA PHE A 69 -22.69 6.29 4.37
C PHE A 69 -21.56 5.30 4.73
N PHE A 70 -21.34 4.31 3.86
CA PHE A 70 -20.45 3.17 4.12
C PHE A 70 -18.97 3.47 3.82
N CYS A 71 -18.73 4.16 2.71
CA CYS A 71 -17.41 4.47 2.18
C CYS A 71 -17.39 5.87 1.59
N SER A 72 -16.22 6.47 1.51
CA SER A 72 -15.98 7.70 0.74
C SER A 72 -14.66 7.62 -0.02
N CYS A 73 -14.55 8.38 -1.11
CA CYS A 73 -13.28 8.70 -1.74
C CYS A 73 -13.34 10.08 -2.38
N GLU A 74 -12.18 10.60 -2.75
CA GLU A 74 -12.04 11.86 -3.48
C GLU A 74 -11.52 11.57 -4.88
N THR A 75 -12.02 12.32 -5.86
CA THR A 75 -11.47 12.32 -7.22
C THR A 75 -11.05 13.71 -7.61
N PHE A 76 -9.89 13.78 -8.22
CA PHE A 76 -9.27 14.98 -8.73
C PHE A 76 -9.25 14.92 -10.26
N LYS A 77 -10.05 15.75 -10.91
CA LYS A 77 -10.00 15.95 -12.36
C LYS A 77 -8.68 16.64 -12.72
N ARG A 78 -7.97 16.11 -13.70
CA ARG A 78 -6.63 16.54 -14.12
C ARG A 78 -6.53 16.55 -15.63
N THR A 79 -5.80 17.53 -16.17
CA THR A 79 -5.41 17.51 -17.58
C THR A 79 -4.27 16.50 -17.76
N ILE A 80 -4.43 15.64 -18.76
CA ILE A 80 -3.40 14.70 -19.19
C ILE A 80 -3.08 14.95 -20.66
N ALA A 81 -1.91 14.52 -21.09
CA ALA A 81 -1.58 14.38 -22.50
C ALA A 81 -1.56 12.89 -22.86
N ILE A 82 -2.07 12.56 -24.04
CA ILE A 82 -2.15 11.20 -24.58
C ILE A 82 -1.59 11.24 -25.99
N SER A 83 -0.72 10.31 -26.35
CA SER A 83 -0.25 10.17 -27.73
C SER A 83 -0.42 8.73 -28.23
N TYR A 84 -0.83 8.62 -29.48
CA TYR A 84 -0.87 7.36 -30.23
C TYR A 84 0.38 7.26 -31.10
N PRO A 85 0.82 6.05 -31.50
CA PRO A 85 2.00 5.88 -32.35
C PRO A 85 1.96 6.74 -33.63
N ASP A 86 0.78 6.90 -34.22
CA ASP A 86 0.62 7.60 -35.50
C ASP A 86 -0.01 9.01 -35.38
N LYS A 87 -0.13 9.55 -34.17
CA LYS A 87 -0.79 10.86 -33.93
C LYS A 87 0.00 11.75 -33.00
N ASP A 88 -0.19 13.06 -33.17
CA ASP A 88 0.28 14.05 -32.20
C ASP A 88 -0.42 13.86 -30.84
N ALA A 89 0.19 14.42 -29.80
CA ALA A 89 -0.38 14.35 -28.46
C ALA A 89 -1.66 15.20 -28.39
N GLU A 90 -2.72 14.63 -27.83
CA GLU A 90 -3.96 15.32 -27.52
C GLU A 90 -4.13 15.47 -26.00
N GLU A 91 -4.78 16.56 -25.59
CA GLU A 91 -5.17 16.72 -24.19
C GLU A 91 -6.45 15.95 -23.90
N GLY A 92 -6.51 15.37 -22.70
CA GLY A 92 -7.66 14.65 -22.21
C GLY A 92 -7.88 14.88 -20.72
N VAL A 93 -8.95 14.27 -20.22
CA VAL A 93 -9.25 14.23 -18.79
C VAL A 93 -8.69 12.93 -18.19
N GLY A 94 -7.93 13.07 -17.11
CA GLY A 94 -7.56 11.98 -16.22
C GLY A 94 -8.03 12.27 -14.80
N TYR A 95 -8.14 11.22 -13.98
CA TYR A 95 -8.57 11.35 -12.59
C TYR A 95 -7.52 10.82 -11.61
N GLY A 96 -7.07 11.64 -10.67
CA GLY A 96 -6.39 11.16 -9.47
C GLY A 96 -7.44 10.72 -8.43
N ILE A 97 -7.33 9.53 -7.84
CA ILE A 97 -8.25 9.05 -6.81
C ILE A 97 -7.54 9.03 -5.47
N ALA A 98 -8.11 9.73 -4.51
CA ALA A 98 -7.57 9.96 -3.18
C ALA A 98 -8.54 9.50 -2.10
N SER A 99 -8.03 9.44 -0.86
CA SER A 99 -8.88 9.42 0.34
C SER A 99 -9.91 8.29 0.38
N VAL A 100 -9.58 7.12 -0.20
CA VAL A 100 -10.46 5.95 -0.20
C VAL A 100 -10.59 5.41 1.22
N PHE A 101 -11.75 5.63 1.83
CA PHE A 101 -11.99 5.33 3.24
C PHE A 101 -13.24 4.45 3.42
N THR A 102 -13.12 3.46 4.30
CA THR A 102 -14.25 2.65 4.78
C THR A 102 -14.24 2.67 6.29
N ALA A 103 -15.35 3.07 6.91
CA ALA A 103 -15.44 3.10 8.36
C ALA A 103 -15.27 1.69 8.95
N LYS A 104 -14.66 1.59 10.14
CA LYS A 104 -14.24 0.32 10.74
C LYS A 104 -15.35 -0.73 10.78
N GLN A 105 -16.58 -0.34 11.13
CA GLN A 105 -17.75 -1.23 11.18
C GLN A 105 -18.19 -1.79 9.82
N PHE A 106 -17.70 -1.23 8.71
CA PHE A 106 -18.03 -1.62 7.33
C PHE A 106 -16.86 -2.29 6.58
N ARG A 107 -15.65 -2.33 7.16
CA ARG A 107 -14.48 -3.01 6.57
C ARG A 107 -14.74 -4.52 6.46
N GLY A 108 -14.13 -5.17 5.47
CA GLY A 108 -14.28 -6.61 5.21
C GLY A 108 -15.61 -7.05 4.57
N LYS A 109 -16.58 -6.13 4.40
CA LYS A 109 -17.92 -6.43 3.83
C LYS A 109 -18.03 -6.19 2.33
N GLY A 110 -16.91 -5.89 1.65
CA GLY A 110 -16.87 -5.64 0.21
C GLY A 110 -17.29 -4.24 -0.26
N TYR A 111 -17.75 -3.36 0.64
CA TYR A 111 -18.19 -2.01 0.28
C TYR A 111 -17.11 -1.16 -0.40
N GLY A 112 -15.87 -1.14 0.11
CA GLY A 112 -14.78 -0.41 -0.52
C GLY A 112 -14.49 -0.89 -1.94
N LYS A 113 -14.43 -2.21 -2.15
CA LYS A 113 -14.26 -2.80 -3.48
C LYS A 113 -15.40 -2.41 -4.41
N HIS A 114 -16.63 -2.47 -3.92
CA HIS A 114 -17.81 -2.10 -4.71
C HIS A 114 -17.84 -0.60 -5.07
N MET A 115 -17.47 0.29 -4.13
CA MET A 115 -17.33 1.72 -4.40
C MET A 115 -16.35 1.99 -5.54
N MET A 116 -15.16 1.38 -5.49
CA MET A 116 -14.15 1.52 -6.55
C MET A 116 -14.67 0.99 -7.90
N ARG A 117 -15.44 -0.09 -7.90
CA ARG A 117 -16.06 -0.64 -9.13
C ARG A 117 -17.11 0.30 -9.73
N LEU A 118 -17.94 0.91 -8.88
CA LEU A 118 -18.93 1.89 -9.32
C LEU A 118 -18.29 3.20 -9.79
N LEU A 119 -17.14 3.57 -9.23
CA LEU A 119 -16.41 4.78 -9.60
C LEU A 119 -16.04 4.79 -11.09
N HIS A 120 -15.74 3.63 -11.66
CA HIS A 120 -15.51 3.48 -13.09
C HIS A 120 -16.67 3.99 -13.95
N TRP A 121 -17.92 3.82 -13.51
CA TRP A 121 -19.13 4.19 -14.26
C TRP A 121 -19.44 5.69 -14.23
N VAL A 122 -18.86 6.43 -13.29
CA VAL A 122 -19.00 7.90 -13.22
C VAL A 122 -17.82 8.62 -13.83
N LEU A 123 -16.63 7.99 -13.88
CA LEU A 123 -15.40 8.61 -14.39
C LEU A 123 -15.09 8.31 -15.85
N ALA A 124 -15.37 7.09 -16.33
CA ALA A 124 -14.95 6.68 -17.67
C ALA A 124 -15.70 7.44 -18.78
N ARG A 125 -15.09 7.47 -19.96
CA ARG A 125 -15.73 7.97 -21.19
C ARG A 125 -16.90 7.08 -21.61
N GLU A 126 -17.87 7.71 -22.27
CA GLU A 126 -19.10 7.04 -22.71
C GLU A 126 -18.84 5.92 -23.74
N ASP A 127 -17.92 6.13 -24.68
CA ASP A 127 -17.54 5.12 -25.67
C ASP A 127 -16.96 3.85 -25.03
N TYR A 128 -16.15 4.01 -23.97
CA TYR A 128 -15.69 2.88 -23.17
C TYR A 128 -16.86 2.19 -22.46
N LEU A 129 -17.75 2.94 -21.79
CA LEU A 129 -18.89 2.37 -21.06
C LEU A 129 -19.84 1.57 -21.95
N GLN A 130 -20.04 2.00 -23.20
CA GLN A 130 -20.87 1.27 -24.18
C GLN A 130 -20.32 -0.12 -24.53
N THR A 131 -19.02 -0.36 -24.33
CA THR A 131 -18.41 -1.69 -24.51
C THR A 131 -18.57 -2.59 -23.29
N GLN A 132 -19.10 -2.07 -22.19
CA GLN A 132 -19.17 -2.75 -20.90
C GLN A 132 -20.63 -3.10 -20.56
N GLN A 133 -20.81 -4.20 -19.83
CA GLN A 133 -22.12 -4.60 -19.34
C GLN A 133 -22.23 -4.27 -17.85
N PHE A 134 -23.26 -3.49 -17.46
CA PHE A 134 -23.51 -3.23 -16.05
C PHE A 134 -24.01 -4.51 -15.36
N PRO A 135 -23.37 -4.97 -14.28
CA PRO A 135 -23.79 -6.20 -13.63
C PRO A 135 -25.14 -6.07 -12.90
N GLU A 136 -26.10 -6.94 -13.24
CA GLU A 136 -27.45 -6.92 -12.65
C GLU A 136 -27.45 -7.02 -11.11
N GLU A 137 -26.50 -7.79 -10.55
CA GLU A 137 -26.35 -7.97 -9.10
C GLU A 137 -25.95 -6.69 -8.35
N TRP A 138 -25.52 -5.64 -9.06
CA TRP A 138 -25.21 -4.32 -8.50
C TRP A 138 -26.41 -3.37 -8.52
N GLY A 139 -27.54 -3.80 -9.09
CA GLY A 139 -28.73 -2.97 -9.26
C GLY A 139 -28.64 -2.12 -10.52
N ALA A 140 -28.89 -0.81 -10.38
CA ALA A 140 -28.77 0.15 -11.48
C ALA A 140 -27.41 0.87 -11.45
N PRO A 141 -26.86 1.30 -12.60
CA PRO A 141 -25.67 2.14 -12.63
C PRO A 141 -25.87 3.43 -11.81
N PRO A 142 -24.80 3.96 -11.19
CA PRO A 142 -24.86 5.26 -10.53
C PRO A 142 -25.17 6.34 -11.58
N GLU A 143 -25.88 7.38 -11.15
CA GLU A 143 -26.13 8.55 -11.99
C GLU A 143 -24.82 9.30 -12.25
N ARG A 144 -24.57 9.64 -13.51
CA ARG A 144 -23.40 10.46 -13.87
C ARG A 144 -23.72 11.92 -13.57
N VAL A 145 -22.79 12.61 -12.93
CA VAL A 145 -22.86 14.05 -12.69
C VAL A 145 -22.20 14.79 -13.84
N SER A 146 -22.75 15.92 -14.28
CA SER A 146 -22.24 16.69 -15.45
C SER A 146 -20.79 17.15 -15.29
N SER A 147 -20.32 17.28 -14.06
CA SER A 147 -18.99 17.72 -13.70
C SER A 147 -17.97 16.58 -13.58
N ALA A 148 -18.38 15.32 -13.78
CA ALA A 148 -17.49 14.17 -13.84
C ALA A 148 -17.74 13.34 -15.12
N GLY A 149 -16.75 12.55 -15.52
CA GLY A 149 -16.82 11.77 -16.73
C GLY A 149 -15.72 12.08 -17.73
N ASP A 150 -15.83 11.42 -18.89
CA ASP A 150 -14.92 11.59 -20.03
C ASP A 150 -13.44 11.37 -19.70
N GLY A 151 -13.20 10.66 -18.59
CA GLY A 151 -11.90 10.24 -18.16
C GLY A 151 -11.35 9.18 -19.09
N TRP A 152 -10.20 9.45 -19.69
CA TRP A 152 -9.40 8.46 -20.41
C TRP A 152 -8.71 7.48 -19.47
N LEU A 153 -8.44 7.94 -18.24
CA LEU A 153 -7.86 7.11 -17.19
C LEU A 153 -8.24 7.59 -15.80
N SER A 154 -7.99 6.73 -14.83
CA SER A 154 -7.86 7.13 -13.44
C SER A 154 -6.64 6.49 -12.82
N ALA A 155 -5.96 7.22 -11.93
CA ALA A 155 -4.76 6.77 -11.24
C ALA A 155 -4.90 6.96 -9.72
N LEU A 156 -4.25 6.10 -8.96
CA LEU A 156 -4.19 6.16 -7.50
C LEU A 156 -2.83 5.65 -7.02
N TRP A 157 -2.43 6.04 -5.82
CA TRP A 157 -1.23 5.52 -5.18
C TRP A 157 -1.66 4.74 -3.95
N SER A 158 -1.54 3.42 -4.07
CA SER A 158 -2.12 2.45 -3.15
C SER A 158 -1.15 2.10 -2.03
N ASP A 159 -1.62 2.19 -0.80
CA ASP A 159 -0.97 1.53 0.35
C ASP A 159 -1.50 0.10 0.56
N VAL A 160 -2.48 -0.32 -0.25
CA VAL A 160 -3.19 -1.60 -0.16
C VAL A 160 -2.69 -2.56 -1.24
N GLY A 161 -1.39 -2.84 -1.24
CA GLY A 161 -0.74 -3.78 -2.16
C GLY A 161 -0.97 -3.51 -3.67
N PRO A 162 -0.37 -4.31 -4.57
CA PRO A 162 -0.63 -4.20 -6.01
C PRO A 162 -1.98 -4.82 -6.40
N THR A 163 -2.60 -5.56 -5.50
CA THR A 163 -3.62 -6.53 -5.86
C THR A 163 -5.05 -6.04 -5.65
N TYR A 164 -5.32 -5.40 -4.52
CA TYR A 164 -6.68 -5.00 -4.15
C TYR A 164 -7.36 -4.16 -5.23
N TYR A 165 -6.66 -3.17 -5.79
CA TYR A 165 -7.23 -2.30 -6.82
C TYR A 165 -7.27 -2.95 -8.20
N SER A 166 -6.41 -3.93 -8.49
CA SER A 166 -6.46 -4.69 -9.76
C SER A 166 -7.78 -5.48 -9.91
N LEU A 167 -8.36 -5.88 -8.77
CA LEU A 167 -9.66 -6.55 -8.66
C LEU A 167 -10.89 -5.66 -8.73
N CYS A 168 -10.71 -4.34 -8.61
CA CYS A 168 -11.81 -3.39 -8.58
C CYS A 168 -12.37 -3.08 -9.97
N GLY A 169 -12.21 -3.97 -10.96
CA GLY A 169 -12.71 -3.80 -12.32
C GLY A 169 -14.24 -3.87 -12.44
N MET A 170 -14.77 -3.44 -13.58
CA MET A 170 -16.22 -3.34 -13.83
C MET A 170 -16.97 -4.68 -13.87
N ASP A 171 -16.28 -5.83 -13.86
CA ASP A 171 -16.91 -7.16 -13.83
C ASP A 171 -17.06 -7.73 -12.40
N VAL A 172 -18.07 -8.58 -12.22
CA VAL A 172 -18.37 -9.22 -10.93
C VAL A 172 -17.45 -10.39 -10.62
N ARG A 173 -16.87 -11.00 -11.66
CA ARG A 173 -16.04 -12.20 -11.58
C ARG A 173 -14.66 -11.91 -11.01
N GLY A 174 -14.29 -10.64 -10.85
CA GLY A 174 -13.02 -10.26 -10.26
C GLY A 174 -11.84 -10.65 -11.14
N ARG A 175 -12.00 -10.59 -12.45
CA ARG A 175 -10.85 -10.68 -13.36
C ARG A 175 -10.05 -9.38 -13.27
N GLN A 176 -8.74 -9.43 -13.49
CA GLN A 176 -7.92 -8.22 -13.53
C GLN A 176 -8.48 -7.25 -14.57
N GLY A 177 -8.97 -6.11 -14.09
CA GLY A 177 -9.64 -5.11 -14.91
C GLY A 177 -9.77 -3.74 -14.24
N GLY A 178 -9.32 -3.61 -12.99
CA GLY A 178 -9.20 -2.35 -12.24
C GLY A 178 -7.85 -1.67 -12.48
N TRP A 179 -7.25 -1.12 -11.42
CA TRP A 179 -5.99 -0.37 -11.51
C TRP A 179 -4.77 -1.29 -11.45
N ILE A 180 -3.81 -1.09 -12.35
CA ILE A 180 -2.59 -1.89 -12.48
C ILE A 180 -1.39 -1.05 -12.08
N VAL A 181 -0.52 -1.63 -11.25
CA VAL A 181 0.71 -0.96 -10.78
C VAL A 181 1.69 -0.76 -11.93
N LYS A 182 2.25 0.45 -12.05
CA LYS A 182 3.25 0.84 -13.06
C LYS A 182 4.49 1.39 -12.37
N ASP A 183 5.66 0.80 -12.60
CA ASP A 183 6.96 1.34 -12.15
C ASP A 183 7.02 1.79 -10.67
N PRO A 184 6.80 0.86 -9.71
CA PRO A 184 6.79 1.19 -8.29
C PRO A 184 8.21 1.27 -7.72
N PHE A 185 9.07 2.11 -8.29
CA PHE A 185 10.46 2.29 -7.84
C PHE A 185 10.70 3.68 -7.29
N SER A 186 11.59 3.77 -6.30
CA SER A 186 12.11 5.03 -5.76
C SER A 186 13.63 4.94 -5.66
N THR A 187 14.31 6.05 -5.89
CA THR A 187 15.74 6.20 -5.59
C THR A 187 15.90 7.08 -4.35
N PHE A 188 16.63 6.58 -3.35
CA PHE A 188 16.83 7.26 -2.07
C PHE A 188 18.28 7.63 -1.82
N TRP A 189 18.50 8.77 -1.19
CA TRP A 189 19.78 9.19 -0.61
C TRP A 189 19.58 9.47 0.88
N LYS A 190 20.11 8.61 1.74
CA LYS A 190 20.14 8.84 3.18
C LYS A 190 21.22 9.86 3.49
N LEU A 191 20.86 11.07 3.92
CA LEU A 191 21.78 12.20 3.99
C LEU A 191 22.96 12.00 4.95
N LYS A 192 22.79 11.13 5.94
CA LYS A 192 23.84 10.69 6.89
C LYS A 192 24.87 9.75 6.27
N ASP A 193 24.51 9.05 5.19
CA ASP A 193 25.31 7.98 4.59
C ASP A 193 25.97 8.44 3.27
N VAL A 194 25.63 9.64 2.76
CA VAL A 194 26.13 10.17 1.49
C VAL A 194 27.11 11.34 1.67
N SER A 195 28.23 11.26 0.97
CA SER A 195 29.18 12.38 0.84
C SER A 195 28.68 13.32 -0.26
N ILE A 196 28.24 14.52 0.11
CA ILE A 196 27.79 15.53 -0.85
C ILE A 196 29.01 16.39 -1.23
N PRO A 197 29.37 16.47 -2.53
CA PRO A 197 30.48 17.31 -2.97
C PRO A 197 30.25 18.80 -2.63
N GLU A 198 31.30 19.52 -2.25
CA GLU A 198 31.23 20.97 -1.94
C GLU A 198 31.37 21.84 -3.20
N ASP A 199 32.18 21.41 -4.18
CA ASP A 199 32.53 22.18 -5.37
C ASP A 199 31.93 21.63 -6.68
N GLU A 200 30.85 20.84 -6.63
CA GLU A 200 30.16 20.38 -7.85
C GLU A 200 29.65 21.57 -8.66
N ASP A 201 30.11 21.68 -9.92
CA ASP A 201 29.67 22.68 -10.89
C ASP A 201 28.41 22.17 -11.61
N ASN A 202 27.44 23.07 -11.77
CA ASN A 202 26.23 22.81 -12.56
C ASN A 202 26.40 23.16 -14.05
N ASN A 203 27.60 23.62 -14.45
CA ASN A 203 27.87 24.22 -15.76
C ASN A 203 26.87 25.35 -16.09
N GLY A 204 26.48 26.14 -15.07
CA GLY A 204 25.50 27.22 -15.20
C GLY A 204 25.06 27.82 -13.87
N GLU A 205 24.41 28.99 -13.94
CA GLU A 205 23.87 29.68 -12.77
C GLU A 205 22.64 28.95 -12.21
N VAL A 206 22.67 28.66 -10.91
CA VAL A 206 21.57 28.06 -10.16
C VAL A 206 20.61 29.15 -9.70
N VAL A 207 19.35 29.04 -10.10
CA VAL A 207 18.27 29.93 -9.66
C VAL A 207 17.24 29.11 -8.87
N TRP A 208 17.05 29.46 -7.60
CA TRP A 208 16.05 28.84 -6.74
C TRP A 208 14.64 29.27 -7.13
N LEU A 209 13.70 28.32 -7.16
CA LEU A 209 12.34 28.51 -7.65
C LEU A 209 11.37 28.72 -6.48
N ASP A 210 10.79 29.92 -6.40
CA ASP A 210 9.60 30.16 -5.59
C ASP A 210 8.34 29.62 -6.32
N GLU A 211 7.16 29.81 -5.73
CA GLU A 211 5.89 29.35 -6.30
C GLU A 211 5.69 29.80 -7.76
N LYS A 212 5.93 31.09 -8.02
CA LYS A 212 5.68 31.70 -9.33
C LYS A 212 6.66 31.17 -10.36
N ALA A 213 7.94 31.15 -10.02
CA ALA A 213 8.99 30.65 -10.91
C ALA A 213 8.83 29.15 -11.19
N ALA A 214 8.41 28.35 -10.19
CA ALA A 214 8.11 26.93 -10.39
C ALA A 214 6.91 26.73 -11.34
N LYS A 215 5.85 27.54 -11.19
CA LYS A 215 4.68 27.49 -12.08
C LYS A 215 5.06 27.78 -13.54
N GLU A 216 5.87 28.81 -13.77
CA GLU A 216 6.39 29.12 -15.12
C GLU A 216 7.20 27.96 -15.72
N MET A 217 7.97 27.24 -14.89
CA MET A 217 8.70 26.05 -15.34
C MET A 217 7.77 24.88 -15.69
N TRP A 218 6.74 24.61 -14.89
CA TRP A 218 5.75 23.56 -15.16
C TRP A 218 4.92 23.85 -16.42
N ASP A 219 4.58 25.10 -16.67
CA ASP A 219 3.86 25.51 -17.89
C ASP A 219 4.73 25.25 -19.13
N LYS A 220 6.02 25.61 -19.10
CA LYS A 220 6.95 25.30 -20.20
C LYS A 220 7.21 23.80 -20.38
N ASP A 221 7.30 23.07 -19.27
CA ASP A 221 7.54 21.62 -19.30
C ASP A 221 6.36 20.84 -19.88
N THR A 222 5.14 21.37 -19.79
CA THR A 222 3.94 20.78 -20.37
C THR A 222 4.08 20.54 -21.88
N ASP A 223 4.63 21.50 -22.62
CA ASP A 223 4.81 21.37 -24.08
C ASP A 223 5.89 20.33 -24.42
N LYS A 224 6.93 20.25 -23.60
CA LYS A 224 8.00 19.24 -23.77
C LYS A 224 7.49 17.84 -23.49
N ILE A 225 6.71 17.65 -22.43
CA ILE A 225 6.05 16.36 -22.11
C ILE A 225 5.22 15.88 -23.30
N LYS A 226 4.44 16.77 -23.93
CA LYS A 226 3.65 16.42 -25.11
C LYS A 226 4.52 15.95 -26.28
N ALA A 227 5.62 16.66 -26.57
CA ALA A 227 6.54 16.27 -27.63
C ALA A 227 7.23 14.92 -27.34
N GLU A 228 7.66 14.70 -26.10
CA GLU A 228 8.29 13.45 -25.64
C GLU A 228 7.32 12.27 -25.70
N LEU A 229 6.05 12.48 -25.37
CA LEU A 229 5.01 11.46 -25.52
C LEU A 229 4.85 11.01 -26.96
N VAL A 230 4.88 11.94 -27.93
CA VAL A 230 4.80 11.60 -29.37
C VAL A 230 5.99 10.75 -29.80
N GLN A 231 7.19 11.12 -29.37
CA GLN A 231 8.39 10.33 -29.67
C GLN A 231 8.31 8.94 -29.04
N LYS A 232 7.99 8.86 -27.75
CA LYS A 232 7.90 7.59 -27.01
C LYS A 232 6.80 6.68 -27.56
N ALA A 233 5.66 7.22 -27.95
CA ALA A 233 4.57 6.43 -28.53
C ALA A 233 4.96 5.82 -29.89
N LYS A 234 5.73 6.55 -30.70
CA LYS A 234 6.31 6.05 -31.95
C LYS A 234 7.35 4.97 -31.72
N GLU A 235 8.28 5.21 -30.79
CA GLU A 235 9.39 4.30 -30.49
C GLU A 235 8.92 2.98 -29.88
N GLU A 236 7.97 3.04 -28.95
CA GLU A 236 7.42 1.85 -28.28
C GLU A 236 6.25 1.22 -29.06
N ASN A 237 5.80 1.85 -30.15
CA ASN A 237 4.62 1.48 -30.91
C ASN A 237 3.41 1.17 -30.00
N GLN A 238 3.24 2.01 -28.98
CA GLN A 238 2.25 1.86 -27.92
C GLN A 238 1.72 3.24 -27.53
N MET A 239 0.44 3.35 -27.15
CA MET A 239 -0.08 4.61 -26.62
C MET A 239 0.64 4.99 -25.33
N GLN A 240 0.89 6.29 -25.16
CA GLN A 240 1.54 6.83 -23.97
C GLN A 240 0.66 7.93 -23.37
N PHE A 241 0.70 8.07 -22.05
CA PHE A 241 0.10 9.20 -21.36
C PHE A 241 1.02 9.78 -20.28
N SER A 242 0.71 11.03 -19.92
CA SER A 242 1.31 11.76 -18.80
C SER A 242 0.26 12.65 -18.14
N PHE A 243 0.34 12.80 -16.82
CA PHE A 243 -0.27 13.97 -16.17
C PHE A 243 0.52 15.22 -16.54
N LEU A 244 -0.15 16.32 -16.86
CA LEU A 244 0.54 17.58 -17.11
C LEU A 244 0.75 18.30 -15.77
N PRO A 245 1.92 18.89 -15.50
CA PRO A 245 2.22 19.49 -14.20
C PRO A 245 1.48 20.82 -13.95
N ASN A 246 0.92 21.43 -15.00
CA ASN A 246 0.18 22.68 -14.92
C ASN A 246 -1.27 22.50 -14.40
N ASN A 247 -2.09 23.56 -14.48
CA ASN A 247 -3.54 23.52 -14.22
C ASN A 247 -3.95 22.94 -12.86
N GLY A 248 -3.12 23.11 -11.83
CA GLY A 248 -3.38 22.62 -10.48
C GLY A 248 -2.65 21.34 -10.10
N VAL A 249 -1.98 20.63 -11.02
CA VAL A 249 -1.39 19.32 -10.69
C VAL A 249 -0.17 19.46 -9.78
N ALA A 250 0.89 20.15 -10.21
CA ALA A 250 2.12 20.28 -9.44
C ALA A 250 2.00 21.30 -8.29
N ILE A 251 1.20 22.36 -8.45
CA ILE A 251 0.98 23.38 -7.42
C ILE A 251 0.38 22.80 -6.13
N PHE A 252 -0.33 21.67 -6.21
CA PHE A 252 -0.78 20.93 -5.04
C PHE A 252 0.38 20.55 -4.09
N GLN A 253 1.55 20.21 -4.63
CA GLN A 253 2.72 19.87 -3.83
C GLN A 253 3.31 21.10 -3.12
N TRP A 254 3.18 22.29 -3.71
CA TRP A 254 3.49 23.57 -3.06
C TRP A 254 2.50 23.87 -1.94
N PHE A 255 1.20 23.74 -2.19
CA PHE A 255 0.18 23.91 -1.15
C PHE A 255 0.45 22.99 0.05
N ARG A 256 0.77 21.72 -0.20
CA ARG A 256 1.16 20.77 0.87
C ARG A 256 2.40 21.24 1.63
N LEU A 257 3.44 21.65 0.91
CA LEU A 257 4.66 22.16 1.52
C LEU A 257 4.33 23.37 2.42
N HIS A 258 3.67 24.40 1.88
CA HIS A 258 3.46 25.66 2.58
C HIS A 258 2.45 25.54 3.75
N TYR A 259 1.34 24.82 3.55
CA TYR A 259 0.32 24.62 4.59
C TYR A 259 0.88 23.83 5.77
N HIS A 260 1.64 22.76 5.53
CA HIS A 260 2.25 21.99 6.62
C HIS A 260 3.43 22.73 7.25
N PHE A 261 4.31 23.33 6.44
CA PHE A 261 5.55 23.90 6.97
C PHE A 261 5.31 25.11 7.86
N SER A 262 4.38 26.00 7.49
CA SER A 262 4.04 27.20 8.27
C SER A 262 3.56 26.91 9.70
N ARG A 263 3.15 25.66 10.00
CA ARG A 263 2.66 25.27 11.34
C ARG A 263 3.67 24.51 12.20
N TYR A 264 4.69 23.88 11.59
CA TYR A 264 5.62 23.01 12.32
C TYR A 264 7.04 23.54 12.44
N VAL A 265 7.40 24.58 11.68
CA VAL A 265 8.78 25.05 11.63
C VAL A 265 8.80 26.57 11.65
N GLN A 266 9.75 27.14 12.41
CA GLN A 266 9.88 28.59 12.58
C GLN A 266 10.27 29.33 11.29
N ASP A 267 10.92 28.69 10.33
CA ASP A 267 11.41 29.31 9.09
C ASP A 267 11.11 28.45 7.83
N PRO A 268 9.95 28.67 7.16
CA PRO A 268 9.57 27.96 5.94
C PRO A 268 10.52 28.04 4.77
N PRO A 269 10.75 26.93 4.03
CA PRO A 269 11.59 26.95 2.87
C PRO A 269 10.86 27.78 1.83
N THR A 270 11.50 28.87 1.41
CA THR A 270 10.92 29.84 0.48
C THR A 270 10.89 29.30 -0.95
N TYR A 271 11.59 28.19 -1.20
CA TYR A 271 11.81 27.61 -2.52
C TYR A 271 11.33 26.17 -2.57
N CYS A 272 10.81 25.75 -3.71
CA CYS A 272 10.39 24.36 -3.96
C CYS A 272 11.13 23.73 -5.14
N GLY A 273 12.22 24.33 -5.57
CA GLY A 273 12.95 23.87 -6.72
C GLY A 273 14.17 24.70 -7.02
N LEU A 274 14.87 24.30 -8.07
CA LEU A 274 15.94 25.06 -8.70
C LEU A 274 15.86 24.88 -10.22
N ARG A 275 16.44 25.82 -10.94
CA ARG A 275 16.75 25.69 -12.37
C ARG A 275 18.20 26.06 -12.67
N VAL A 276 18.73 25.48 -13.73
CA VAL A 276 20.05 25.78 -14.30
C VAL A 276 19.85 26.15 -15.77
N GLY A 277 19.99 27.43 -16.11
CA GLY A 277 19.58 27.94 -17.41
C GLY A 277 18.05 27.88 -17.61
N GLU A 278 17.61 27.67 -18.86
CA GLU A 278 16.18 27.66 -19.23
C GLU A 278 15.54 26.27 -19.24
N GLU A 279 16.34 25.23 -19.40
CA GLU A 279 15.87 23.89 -19.77
C GLU A 279 15.98 22.86 -18.65
N VAL A 280 16.93 23.06 -17.73
CA VAL A 280 17.25 22.11 -16.66
C VAL A 280 16.64 22.61 -15.35
N PHE A 281 15.86 21.77 -14.69
CA PHE A 281 15.25 22.11 -13.40
C PHE A 281 14.85 20.87 -12.60
N ALA A 282 14.69 21.09 -11.30
CA ALA A 282 14.03 20.15 -10.41
C ALA A 282 13.08 20.92 -9.49
N THR A 283 11.92 20.33 -9.21
CA THR A 283 11.03 20.77 -8.13
C THR A 283 10.84 19.66 -7.12
N TRP A 284 10.49 20.01 -5.89
CA TRP A 284 10.34 19.07 -4.78
C TRP A 284 9.28 19.53 -3.77
N THR A 285 8.89 18.59 -2.92
CA THR A 285 8.13 18.85 -1.69
C THR A 285 8.88 18.22 -0.51
N CYS A 286 8.56 18.65 0.70
CA CYS A 286 9.19 18.14 1.92
C CYS A 286 8.12 17.57 2.86
N GLU A 287 8.37 16.39 3.40
CA GLU A 287 7.47 15.70 4.33
C GLU A 287 8.10 15.57 5.71
N PHE A 288 7.39 16.09 6.72
CA PHE A 288 7.82 16.12 8.12
C PHE A 288 6.90 15.29 8.99
N ARG A 289 6.83 13.99 8.70
CA ARG A 289 5.97 13.08 9.46
C ARG A 289 6.62 12.75 10.81
N PRO A 290 5.92 12.93 11.94
CA PRO A 290 6.39 12.44 13.22
C PRO A 290 6.64 10.94 13.16
N GLY A 291 7.82 10.48 13.59
CA GLY A 291 8.16 9.05 13.64
C GLY A 291 8.60 8.42 12.32
N THR A 292 8.72 9.18 11.22
CA THR A 292 9.39 8.72 9.99
C THR A 292 10.53 9.68 9.62
N PRO A 293 11.45 9.29 8.71
CA PRO A 293 12.45 10.21 8.18
C PRO A 293 11.80 11.44 7.55
N LYS A 294 12.36 12.63 7.82
CA LYS A 294 12.07 13.86 7.10
C LYS A 294 12.59 13.72 5.68
N THR A 295 11.69 13.78 4.72
CA THR A 295 12.01 13.41 3.33
C THR A 295 11.78 14.60 2.42
N LEU A 296 12.78 14.99 1.63
CA LEU A 296 12.57 15.82 0.44
C LEU A 296 12.30 14.88 -0.74
N THR A 297 11.09 14.93 -1.29
CA THR A 297 10.77 14.17 -2.50
C THR A 297 10.81 15.09 -3.71
N VAL A 298 11.66 14.77 -4.68
CA VAL A 298 11.68 15.42 -5.99
C VAL A 298 10.37 15.11 -6.70
N THR A 299 9.60 16.15 -6.99
CA THR A 299 8.30 16.06 -7.63
C THR A 299 8.42 16.04 -9.14
N ARG A 300 9.38 16.77 -9.73
CA ARG A 300 9.66 16.78 -11.17
C ARG A 300 11.15 17.04 -11.40
N LEU A 301 11.76 16.34 -12.36
CA LEU A 301 13.18 16.45 -12.68
C LEU A 301 13.39 16.43 -14.19
N ARG A 302 14.04 17.46 -14.72
CA ARG A 302 14.49 17.54 -16.10
C ARG A 302 15.93 18.00 -16.12
N ALA A 303 16.83 17.17 -16.64
CA ALA A 303 18.23 17.51 -16.81
C ALA A 303 18.81 16.78 -18.01
N ASP A 304 19.85 17.33 -18.62
CA ASP A 304 20.68 16.56 -19.53
C ASP A 304 21.72 15.75 -18.75
N LYS A 305 22.45 14.89 -19.46
CA LYS A 305 23.49 14.02 -18.89
C LYS A 305 24.64 14.79 -18.24
N GLU A 306 24.90 16.02 -18.69
CA GLU A 306 26.02 16.83 -18.17
C GLU A 306 25.63 17.53 -16.87
N ARG A 307 24.36 17.89 -16.70
CA ARG A 307 23.88 18.73 -15.58
C ARG A 307 23.07 17.97 -14.52
N ILE A 308 22.61 16.75 -14.81
CA ILE A 308 21.84 15.92 -13.85
C ILE A 308 22.56 15.76 -12.51
N ARG A 309 23.87 15.51 -12.54
CA ARG A 309 24.67 15.28 -11.34
C ARG A 309 24.68 16.52 -10.43
N GLY A 310 24.92 17.69 -11.00
CA GLY A 310 24.89 18.96 -10.27
C GLY A 310 23.50 19.26 -9.67
N VAL A 311 22.43 19.05 -10.44
CA VAL A 311 21.05 19.24 -9.96
C VAL A 311 20.74 18.34 -8.75
N LEU A 312 21.14 17.07 -8.80
CA LEU A 312 20.98 16.15 -7.68
C LEU A 312 21.81 16.60 -6.46
N VAL A 313 23.06 17.04 -6.68
CA VAL A 313 23.91 17.57 -5.61
C VAL A 313 23.25 18.76 -4.92
N ASP A 314 22.69 19.72 -5.67
CA ASP A 314 22.04 20.87 -5.07
C ASP A 314 20.74 20.52 -4.33
N ALA A 315 19.97 19.56 -4.83
CA ALA A 315 18.83 19.02 -4.08
C ALA A 315 19.26 18.38 -2.75
N LEU A 316 20.37 17.62 -2.75
CA LEU A 316 20.94 17.03 -1.54
C LEU A 316 21.47 18.11 -0.56
N ARG A 317 22.16 19.14 -1.07
CA ARG A 317 22.64 20.28 -0.26
C ARG A 317 21.47 21.04 0.36
N TYR A 318 20.43 21.29 -0.42
CA TYR A 318 19.21 21.92 0.05
C TYR A 318 18.56 21.10 1.16
N ALA A 319 18.38 19.79 0.94
CA ALA A 319 17.82 18.88 1.93
C ALA A 319 18.63 18.88 3.24
N ARG A 320 19.97 18.84 3.16
CA ARG A 320 20.86 18.91 4.32
C ARG A 320 20.75 20.24 5.06
N LYS A 321 20.74 21.37 4.34
CA LYS A 321 20.58 22.72 4.91
C LYS A 321 19.26 22.85 5.69
N HIS A 322 18.19 22.26 5.17
CA HIS A 322 16.86 22.31 5.80
C HIS A 322 16.61 21.18 6.80
N GLY A 323 17.63 20.37 7.12
CA GLY A 323 17.54 19.33 8.16
C GLY A 323 16.63 18.16 7.79
N MET A 324 16.62 17.77 6.51
CA MET A 324 16.01 16.50 6.08
C MET A 324 16.88 15.33 6.53
N ASP A 325 16.28 14.15 6.58
CA ASP A 325 16.97 12.88 6.81
C ASP A 325 17.34 12.20 5.47
N GLU A 326 16.49 12.35 4.45
CA GLU A 326 16.68 11.72 3.14
C GLU A 326 16.10 12.54 1.97
N VAL A 327 16.61 12.24 0.76
CA VAL A 327 16.05 12.68 -0.52
C VAL A 327 15.51 11.47 -1.27
N GLU A 328 14.35 11.63 -1.90
CA GLU A 328 13.68 10.60 -2.68
C GLU A 328 13.34 11.11 -4.09
N VAL A 329 13.56 10.29 -5.12
CA VAL A 329 13.05 10.50 -6.48
C VAL A 329 12.23 9.29 -6.90
N TRP A 330 10.95 9.50 -7.26
CA TRP A 330 10.08 8.44 -7.76
C TRP A 330 10.39 8.13 -9.21
N ASN A 331 10.47 6.84 -9.53
CA ASN A 331 10.69 6.31 -10.88
C ASN A 331 11.77 7.07 -11.66
N LEU A 332 12.96 7.21 -11.05
CA LEU A 332 14.07 7.94 -11.66
C LEU A 332 14.38 7.38 -13.05
N ALA A 333 14.43 8.27 -14.05
CA ALA A 333 14.68 7.89 -15.43
C ALA A 333 16.01 7.10 -15.57
N PRO A 334 16.05 6.01 -16.36
CA PRO A 334 17.24 5.17 -16.48
C PRO A 334 18.51 5.93 -16.88
N GLU A 335 18.39 6.98 -17.68
CA GLU A 335 19.50 7.84 -18.09
C GLU A 335 20.16 8.60 -16.93
N TYR A 336 19.48 8.76 -15.79
CA TYR A 336 20.02 9.43 -14.60
C TYR A 336 20.59 8.44 -13.57
N ALA A 337 20.45 7.13 -13.80
CA ALA A 337 20.77 6.09 -12.82
C ALA A 337 22.27 6.00 -12.51
N GLU A 338 23.15 6.37 -13.44
CA GLU A 338 24.59 6.41 -13.21
C GLU A 338 24.96 7.53 -12.23
N SER A 339 24.62 8.78 -12.54
CA SER A 339 24.86 9.93 -11.67
C SER A 339 24.24 9.74 -10.28
N ALA A 340 23.05 9.14 -10.22
CA ALA A 340 22.40 8.85 -8.95
C ALA A 340 23.19 7.86 -8.09
N ARG A 341 23.69 6.77 -8.67
CA ARG A 341 24.51 5.76 -7.96
C ARG A 341 25.83 6.32 -7.47
N GLU A 342 26.49 7.14 -8.29
CA GLU A 342 27.75 7.79 -7.89
C GLU A 342 27.59 8.73 -6.70
N LEU A 343 26.40 9.32 -6.52
CA LEU A 343 26.05 10.15 -5.37
C LEU A 343 25.55 9.34 -4.16
N GLY A 344 25.59 8.00 -4.23
CA GLY A 344 25.13 7.10 -3.16
C GLY A 344 23.64 6.79 -3.19
N GLY A 345 22.97 7.06 -4.32
CA GLY A 345 21.55 6.76 -4.51
C GLY A 345 21.28 5.27 -4.55
N THR A 346 20.30 4.81 -3.77
CA THR A 346 19.86 3.42 -3.72
C THR A 346 18.48 3.27 -4.32
N VAL A 347 18.35 2.45 -5.36
CA VAL A 347 17.05 2.12 -5.98
C VAL A 347 16.37 1.03 -5.17
N VAL A 348 15.13 1.29 -4.76
CA VAL A 348 14.29 0.38 -3.97
C VAL A 348 12.95 0.23 -4.68
N ARG A 349 12.45 -1.00 -4.75
CA ARG A 349 11.06 -1.24 -5.12
C ARG A 349 10.18 -0.84 -3.94
N ARG A 350 9.28 0.11 -4.15
CA ARG A 350 8.34 0.57 -3.14
C ARG A 350 7.44 -0.56 -2.69
N GLU A 351 7.19 -0.61 -1.38
CA GLU A 351 6.23 -1.52 -0.74
C GLU A 351 4.91 -0.81 -0.38
N GLU A 352 4.87 0.51 -0.57
CA GLU A 352 3.75 1.39 -0.30
C GLU A 352 3.63 2.47 -1.39
N HIS A 353 2.51 3.19 -1.43
CA HIS A 353 2.25 4.19 -2.47
C HIS A 353 2.39 3.66 -3.89
N PHE A 354 1.89 2.44 -4.17
CA PHE A 354 1.97 1.83 -5.50
C PHE A 354 1.22 2.69 -6.54
N PRO A 355 1.90 3.33 -7.51
CA PRO A 355 1.25 4.03 -8.61
C PRO A 355 0.46 3.03 -9.45
N ALA A 356 -0.86 3.13 -9.44
CA ALA A 356 -1.74 2.22 -10.15
C ALA A 356 -2.65 2.99 -11.09
N VAL A 357 -2.74 2.56 -12.34
CA VAL A 357 -3.55 3.20 -13.39
C VAL A 357 -4.62 2.26 -13.92
N LYS A 358 -5.82 2.80 -14.13
CA LYS A 358 -6.87 2.19 -14.95
C LYS A 358 -7.01 3.02 -16.22
N TRP A 359 -6.76 2.38 -17.37
CA TRP A 359 -7.02 2.91 -18.70
C TRP A 359 -8.46 2.62 -19.14
N TYR A 360 -9.12 3.62 -19.71
CA TYR A 360 -10.48 3.56 -20.28
C TYR A 360 -10.46 3.71 -21.81
N GLY A 361 -9.37 3.37 -22.46
CA GLY A 361 -9.30 3.26 -23.92
C GLY A 361 -9.09 1.82 -24.38
N ALA A 362 -9.04 1.63 -25.69
CA ALA A 362 -8.63 0.34 -26.28
C ALA A 362 -7.14 0.09 -26.01
N GLY A 363 -6.72 -1.18 -25.99
CA GLY A 363 -5.30 -1.57 -25.90
C GLY A 363 -4.63 -1.25 -24.56
N GLU A 364 -3.31 -1.43 -24.52
CA GLU A 364 -2.48 -1.06 -23.38
C GLU A 364 -1.93 0.36 -23.53
N VAL A 365 -1.65 1.01 -22.39
CA VAL A 365 -1.07 2.35 -22.34
C VAL A 365 0.17 2.36 -21.45
N GLY A 366 1.21 3.08 -21.89
CA GLY A 366 2.40 3.41 -21.11
C GLY A 366 2.22 4.71 -20.33
N TRP A 367 2.84 4.80 -19.15
CA TRP A 367 2.85 6.02 -18.33
C TRP A 367 4.27 6.61 -18.39
N ALA A 368 4.44 7.72 -19.11
CA ALA A 368 5.78 8.25 -19.41
C ALA A 368 6.46 8.94 -18.22
N THR A 369 5.69 9.69 -17.42
CA THR A 369 6.15 10.55 -16.32
C THR A 369 5.42 10.17 -15.03
N ASN A 370 5.90 9.11 -14.40
CA ASN A 370 5.32 8.52 -13.18
C ASN A 370 6.02 9.02 -11.91
N GLU A 371 6.35 10.31 -11.86
CA GLU A 371 6.88 10.96 -10.67
C GLU A 371 5.76 11.41 -9.71
N LYS A 372 6.14 11.87 -8.52
CA LYS A 372 5.20 12.20 -7.44
C LYS A 372 4.27 13.38 -7.75
N TYR A 373 4.62 14.28 -8.69
CA TYR A 373 3.76 15.43 -9.02
C TYR A 373 2.37 15.01 -9.51
N ALA A 374 2.25 13.82 -10.13
CA ALA A 374 0.98 13.29 -10.60
C ALA A 374 0.02 12.90 -9.46
N TRP A 375 0.51 12.82 -8.20
CA TRP A 375 -0.27 12.41 -7.04
C TRP A 375 -0.91 13.58 -6.29
N SER A 376 -2.14 13.39 -5.82
CA SER A 376 -2.97 14.43 -5.22
C SER A 376 -3.62 14.10 -3.86
N SER A 377 -3.19 13.06 -3.13
CA SER A 377 -3.87 12.67 -1.87
C SER A 377 -3.12 12.99 -0.57
N HIS A 378 -3.90 13.11 0.50
CA HIS A 378 -3.50 13.28 1.90
C HIS A 378 -3.09 11.97 2.62
N SER A 379 -3.02 10.83 1.94
CA SER A 379 -2.73 9.54 2.58
C SER A 379 -1.26 9.16 2.44
N THR A 380 -0.46 9.40 3.48
CA THR A 380 0.83 8.72 3.63
C THR A 380 0.86 7.91 4.92
N GLN A 381 0.21 6.74 4.95
CA GLN A 381 0.43 5.78 6.06
C GLN A 381 1.86 5.22 6.01
N PRO A 382 2.44 4.78 7.14
CA PRO A 382 3.34 3.64 7.15
C PRO A 382 2.53 2.37 6.91
N THR A 383 2.93 1.55 5.95
CA THR A 383 2.23 0.32 5.54
C THR A 383 2.00 -0.72 6.65
N MET A 384 0.80 -1.31 6.63
CA MET A 384 0.61 -2.75 6.87
C MET A 384 0.11 -3.38 5.56
N PRO A 385 0.71 -4.48 5.06
CA PRO A 385 0.28 -5.09 3.81
C PRO A 385 -0.99 -5.94 4.01
N LEU A 386 -1.89 -5.91 3.03
CA LEU A 386 -2.99 -6.87 2.88
C LEU A 386 -3.10 -7.39 1.45
N CYS A 387 -2.91 -8.71 1.32
CA CYS A 387 -3.15 -9.57 0.15
C CYS A 387 -4.68 -9.68 -0.13
N GLY A 388 -5.21 -10.11 -1.28
CA GLY A 388 -4.67 -10.86 -2.41
C GLY A 388 -5.71 -10.99 -3.54
N SER A 389 -5.23 -11.52 -4.68
CA SER A 389 -5.88 -11.73 -5.99
C SER A 389 -4.95 -11.57 -7.23
N SER A 390 -4.52 -12.71 -7.72
CA SER A 390 -4.08 -13.03 -9.09
C SER A 390 -4.84 -12.29 -10.22
N SER A 391 -4.22 -11.96 -11.35
CA SER A 391 -3.68 -12.86 -12.37
C SER A 391 -3.05 -12.10 -13.54
N ASN A 392 -1.83 -12.43 -13.99
CA ASN A 392 -1.75 -12.79 -15.40
C ASN A 392 -0.59 -13.73 -15.74
N SER A 393 -0.87 -14.50 -16.79
CA SER A 393 -0.25 -15.72 -17.25
C SER A 393 1.14 -15.54 -17.88
N PHE A 394 2.14 -16.16 -17.27
CA PHE A 394 3.22 -16.84 -17.98
C PHE A 394 3.22 -18.28 -17.46
N GLY A 395 3.06 -19.23 -18.38
CA GLY A 395 2.55 -20.58 -18.10
C GLY A 395 3.16 -21.25 -16.87
N ARG A 396 2.39 -21.40 -15.79
CA ARG A 396 2.87 -22.02 -14.55
C ARG A 396 1.76 -22.79 -13.84
N SER A 397 2.18 -23.88 -13.21
CA SER A 397 1.44 -24.90 -12.47
C SER A 397 0.43 -24.36 -11.45
N ARG A 398 -0.61 -25.14 -11.15
CA ARG A 398 -1.60 -24.87 -10.07
C ARG A 398 -0.89 -24.48 -8.75
N PRO A 399 -1.45 -23.53 -7.98
CA PRO A 399 -0.93 -23.16 -6.66
C PRO A 399 -0.71 -24.39 -5.78
N ILE A 400 0.40 -24.40 -5.06
CA ILE A 400 0.71 -25.49 -4.13
C ILE A 400 -0.15 -25.25 -2.87
N GLN A 401 -1.18 -26.05 -2.69
CA GLN A 401 -2.06 -25.94 -1.51
C GLN A 401 -1.37 -26.52 -0.28
N ARG A 402 -1.35 -25.75 0.81
CA ARG A 402 -0.66 -26.13 2.06
C ARG A 402 -1.50 -25.75 3.28
N LYS A 403 -1.72 -26.72 4.15
CA LYS A 403 -2.48 -26.55 5.39
C LYS A 403 -1.55 -26.30 6.57
N VAL A 404 -1.76 -25.20 7.28
CA VAL A 404 -1.04 -24.82 8.50
C VAL A 404 -2.01 -24.76 9.66
N VAL A 405 -1.74 -25.53 10.71
CA VAL A 405 -2.52 -25.47 11.96
C VAL A 405 -1.74 -24.66 12.98
N VAL A 406 -2.38 -23.67 13.60
CA VAL A 406 -1.79 -22.82 14.64
C VAL A 406 -2.35 -23.23 15.99
N CYS A 407 -1.48 -23.69 16.90
CA CYS A 407 -1.85 -24.18 18.23
C CYS A 407 -0.89 -23.64 19.31
N GLY A 408 -1.21 -23.87 20.58
CA GLY A 408 -0.52 -23.25 21.72
C GLY A 408 -1.50 -22.76 22.77
N ASP A 409 -1.00 -22.36 23.94
CA ASP A 409 -1.82 -21.98 25.09
C ASP A 409 -2.83 -20.86 24.78
N GLY A 410 -3.90 -20.81 25.57
CA GLY A 410 -4.85 -19.70 25.57
C GLY A 410 -4.15 -18.35 25.79
N ALA A 411 -4.68 -17.27 25.19
CA ALA A 411 -4.19 -15.91 25.36
C ALA A 411 -2.70 -15.64 25.01
N THR A 412 -2.04 -16.55 24.29
CA THR A 412 -0.66 -16.37 23.77
C THR A 412 -0.58 -15.41 22.58
N GLY A 413 -1.68 -15.22 21.84
CA GLY A 413 -1.76 -14.28 20.71
C GLY A 413 -1.91 -14.90 19.32
N LYS A 414 -2.24 -16.20 19.22
CA LYS A 414 -2.44 -16.92 17.93
C LYS A 414 -3.39 -16.20 16.96
N THR A 415 -4.55 -15.83 17.46
CA THR A 415 -5.58 -15.11 16.69
C THR A 415 -5.15 -13.70 16.32
N SER A 416 -4.38 -13.02 17.17
CA SER A 416 -3.77 -11.73 16.83
C SER A 416 -2.72 -11.87 15.73
N LEU A 417 -1.91 -12.93 15.76
CA LEU A 417 -0.95 -13.25 14.70
C LEU A 417 -1.67 -13.49 13.36
N LEU A 418 -2.68 -14.35 13.35
CA LEU A 418 -3.46 -14.66 12.15
C LEU A 418 -4.24 -13.44 11.63
N ASN A 419 -4.84 -12.65 12.51
CA ASN A 419 -5.54 -11.42 12.12
C ASN A 419 -4.59 -10.39 11.51
N VAL A 420 -3.41 -10.18 12.10
CA VAL A 420 -2.44 -9.23 11.53
C VAL A 420 -1.93 -9.73 10.18
N PHE A 421 -1.65 -11.02 10.04
CA PHE A 421 -1.19 -11.59 8.77
C PHE A 421 -2.26 -11.56 7.67
N THR A 422 -3.48 -11.99 7.98
CA THR A 422 -4.54 -12.16 6.98
C THR A 422 -5.40 -10.92 6.78
N ARG A 423 -5.52 -10.07 7.81
CA ARG A 423 -6.41 -8.90 7.85
C ARG A 423 -5.69 -7.58 8.11
N GLY A 424 -4.38 -7.58 8.38
CA GLY A 424 -3.56 -6.36 8.45
C GLY A 424 -3.90 -5.43 9.61
N PHE A 425 -4.56 -5.93 10.66
CA PHE A 425 -4.82 -5.14 11.86
C PHE A 425 -4.75 -5.97 13.14
N PHE A 426 -4.34 -5.31 14.22
CA PHE A 426 -4.29 -5.88 15.57
C PHE A 426 -5.58 -5.51 16.34
N THR A 427 -6.28 -6.50 16.90
CA THR A 427 -7.46 -6.27 17.75
C THR A 427 -7.05 -6.02 19.20
N GLN A 428 -7.62 -4.99 19.82
CA GLN A 428 -7.42 -4.72 21.26
C GLN A 428 -8.47 -5.43 22.15
N VAL A 429 -9.55 -5.94 21.55
CA VAL A 429 -10.58 -6.70 22.27
C VAL A 429 -10.21 -8.18 22.21
N TYR A 430 -10.13 -8.81 23.38
CA TYR A 430 -9.90 -10.25 23.49
C TYR A 430 -11.23 -10.99 23.38
N GLU A 431 -11.40 -11.75 22.30
CA GLU A 431 -12.47 -12.73 22.13
C GLU A 431 -11.83 -14.13 22.05
N PRO A 432 -12.17 -15.08 22.93
CA PRO A 432 -11.64 -16.44 22.86
C PRO A 432 -12.05 -17.14 21.57
N THR A 433 -11.06 -17.61 20.81
CA THR A 433 -11.31 -18.40 19.59
C THR A 433 -11.79 -19.80 19.94
N VAL A 434 -12.87 -20.22 19.28
CA VAL A 434 -13.29 -21.63 19.26
C VAL A 434 -12.60 -22.33 18.09
N PHE A 435 -12.82 -21.82 16.87
CA PHE A 435 -12.24 -22.35 15.64
C PHE A 435 -12.48 -21.39 14.46
N GLU A 436 -11.44 -21.04 13.69
CA GLU A 436 -11.57 -20.23 12.47
C GLU A 436 -10.62 -20.70 11.36
N ASN A 437 -11.07 -20.60 10.10
CA ASN A 437 -10.28 -20.95 8.93
C ASN A 437 -10.05 -19.72 8.04
N TYR A 438 -8.80 -19.54 7.61
CA TYR A 438 -8.40 -18.49 6.69
C TYR A 438 -7.71 -19.10 5.49
N VAL A 439 -7.83 -18.44 4.33
CA VAL A 439 -7.07 -18.78 3.13
C VAL A 439 -6.21 -17.56 2.76
N HIS A 440 -4.93 -17.79 2.52
CA HIS A 440 -4.00 -16.72 2.18
C HIS A 440 -2.98 -17.20 1.14
N ASP A 441 -2.88 -16.48 0.04
CA ASP A 441 -1.89 -16.74 -1.00
C ASP A 441 -0.61 -15.97 -0.73
N LEU A 442 0.54 -16.64 -0.87
CA LEU A 442 1.84 -15.99 -0.82
C LEU A 442 2.81 -16.63 -1.82
N TYR A 443 3.83 -15.87 -2.23
CA TYR A 443 4.94 -16.38 -3.04
C TYR A 443 6.09 -16.79 -2.13
N VAL A 444 6.61 -18.01 -2.33
CA VAL A 444 7.84 -18.50 -1.69
C VAL A 444 8.95 -18.54 -2.73
N ASP A 445 10.13 -18.05 -2.35
CA ASP A 445 11.36 -18.04 -3.16
C ASP A 445 11.10 -17.47 -4.58
N ASP A 446 10.35 -16.36 -4.63
CA ASP A 446 10.01 -15.52 -5.79
C ASP A 446 9.24 -16.17 -6.96
N ASP A 447 9.06 -17.49 -6.97
CA ASP A 447 8.50 -18.22 -8.10
C ASP A 447 7.39 -19.22 -7.76
N GLN A 448 7.25 -19.63 -6.49
CA GLN A 448 6.29 -20.66 -6.09
C GLN A 448 5.08 -20.05 -5.36
N LEU A 449 3.94 -20.04 -6.04
CA LEU A 449 2.67 -19.64 -5.43
C LEU A 449 2.15 -20.74 -4.50
N VAL A 450 2.05 -20.42 -3.21
CA VAL A 450 1.51 -21.29 -2.16
C VAL A 450 0.20 -20.70 -1.66
N GLU A 451 -0.86 -21.52 -1.70
CA GLU A 451 -2.14 -21.20 -1.06
C GLU A 451 -2.13 -21.81 0.34
N LEU A 452 -2.06 -20.98 1.37
CA LEU A 452 -2.11 -21.41 2.76
C LEU A 452 -3.54 -21.50 3.25
N SER A 453 -3.96 -22.70 3.67
CA SER A 453 -5.14 -22.89 4.52
C SER A 453 -4.69 -22.81 5.98
N LEU A 454 -5.01 -21.71 6.66
CA LEU A 454 -4.61 -21.43 8.03
C LEU A 454 -5.76 -21.76 8.99
N TRP A 455 -5.49 -22.62 9.97
CA TRP A 455 -6.46 -23.11 10.93
C TRP A 455 -6.14 -22.52 12.32
N ASP A 456 -6.96 -21.57 12.78
CA ASP A 456 -6.88 -21.01 14.13
C ASP A 456 -7.60 -21.93 15.12
N THR A 457 -6.92 -22.27 16.21
CA THR A 457 -7.44 -23.22 17.20
C THR A 457 -7.50 -22.61 18.59
N ALA A 458 -8.53 -22.99 19.35
CA ALA A 458 -8.64 -22.70 20.77
C ALA A 458 -7.41 -23.25 21.53
N GLY A 459 -6.91 -22.51 22.52
CA GLY A 459 -5.78 -22.94 23.34
C GLY A 459 -6.19 -23.53 24.69
N GLN A 460 -7.48 -23.54 25.00
CA GLN A 460 -8.03 -24.04 26.25
C GLN A 460 -8.31 -25.55 26.16
N GLU A 461 -8.26 -26.21 27.32
CA GLU A 461 -8.42 -27.67 27.44
C GLU A 461 -9.82 -28.14 27.12
N GLU A 462 -10.84 -27.30 27.32
CA GLU A 462 -12.22 -27.71 27.03
C GLU A 462 -12.46 -27.94 25.52
N PHE A 463 -11.53 -27.52 24.66
CA PHE A 463 -11.61 -27.66 23.21
C PHE A 463 -10.67 -28.72 22.62
N ASP A 464 -9.96 -29.52 23.43
CA ASP A 464 -8.99 -30.53 22.96
C ASP A 464 -9.60 -31.47 21.90
N ARG A 465 -10.81 -31.98 22.16
CA ARG A 465 -11.53 -32.86 21.22
C ARG A 465 -11.85 -32.16 19.90
N LEU A 466 -12.25 -30.89 19.94
CA LEU A 466 -12.58 -30.12 18.74
C LEU A 466 -11.32 -29.79 17.94
N ARG A 467 -10.23 -29.42 18.65
CA ARG A 467 -8.93 -29.12 18.05
C ARG A 467 -8.32 -30.33 17.34
N SER A 468 -8.52 -31.54 17.87
CA SER A 468 -8.05 -32.78 17.22
C SER A 468 -8.51 -32.94 15.76
N LEU A 469 -9.72 -32.45 15.43
CA LEU A 469 -10.29 -32.49 14.08
C LEU A 469 -9.51 -31.61 13.09
N SER A 470 -8.77 -30.62 13.59
CA SER A 470 -7.99 -29.69 12.77
C SER A 470 -6.72 -30.34 12.22
N TYR A 471 -6.20 -31.41 12.83
CA TYR A 471 -4.91 -32.00 12.46
C TYR A 471 -4.93 -32.83 11.18
N ALA A 472 -6.11 -33.26 10.70
CA ALA A 472 -6.24 -34.03 9.47
C ALA A 472 -5.64 -33.27 8.27
N GLU A 473 -4.84 -33.96 7.45
CA GLU A 473 -4.20 -33.42 6.23
C GLU A 473 -3.31 -32.19 6.45
N THR A 474 -2.77 -32.03 7.66
CA THR A 474 -1.88 -30.91 7.98
C THR A 474 -0.49 -31.10 7.39
N HIS A 475 0.05 -30.02 6.82
CA HIS A 475 1.38 -30.01 6.23
C HIS A 475 2.44 -29.51 7.23
N VAL A 476 2.08 -28.46 7.98
CA VAL A 476 2.91 -27.85 9.03
C VAL A 476 2.05 -27.51 10.24
N VAL A 477 2.55 -27.79 11.43
CA VAL A 477 1.98 -27.25 12.67
C VAL A 477 2.86 -26.13 13.19
N MET A 478 2.24 -24.99 13.46
CA MET A 478 2.85 -23.84 14.12
C MET A 478 2.49 -23.90 15.61
N ILE A 479 3.48 -24.16 16.45
CA ILE A 479 3.31 -24.16 17.91
C ILE A 479 3.70 -22.78 18.41
N CYS A 480 2.76 -22.10 19.08
CA CYS A 480 2.92 -20.74 19.56
C CYS A 480 2.99 -20.70 21.09
N PHE A 481 3.95 -19.96 21.61
CA PHE A 481 4.00 -19.56 23.03
C PHE A 481 4.16 -18.04 23.12
N SER A 482 4.05 -17.44 24.30
CA SER A 482 4.25 -15.99 24.46
C SER A 482 5.42 -15.66 25.37
N VAL A 483 6.18 -14.62 24.99
CA VAL A 483 7.38 -14.17 25.72
C VAL A 483 7.06 -13.70 27.15
N ASP A 484 5.83 -13.23 27.38
CA ASP A 484 5.32 -12.80 28.68
C ASP A 484 4.84 -13.94 29.60
N ASN A 485 4.86 -15.18 29.12
CA ASN A 485 4.40 -16.35 29.86
C ASN A 485 5.36 -17.55 29.68
N PRO A 486 6.39 -17.68 30.54
CA PRO A 486 7.35 -18.80 30.48
C PRO A 486 6.71 -20.19 30.54
N VAL A 487 5.60 -20.35 31.26
CA VAL A 487 4.85 -21.62 31.34
C VAL A 487 4.33 -22.05 29.97
N SER A 488 3.96 -21.09 29.10
CA SER A 488 3.51 -21.43 27.75
C SER A 488 4.62 -22.01 26.88
N LEU A 489 5.90 -21.74 27.18
CA LEU A 489 7.04 -22.39 26.53
C LEU A 489 7.24 -23.81 27.08
N GLU A 490 7.11 -24.02 28.39
CA GLU A 490 7.18 -25.36 29.01
C GLU A 490 6.09 -26.29 28.44
N ASN A 491 4.87 -25.77 28.28
CA ASN A 491 3.74 -26.48 27.71
C ASN A 491 3.94 -26.95 26.26
N VAL A 492 4.89 -26.35 25.52
CA VAL A 492 5.27 -26.83 24.18
C VAL A 492 5.74 -28.28 24.25
N GLU A 493 6.60 -28.60 25.22
CA GLU A 493 7.17 -29.94 25.38
C GLU A 493 6.24 -30.86 26.18
N SER A 494 5.61 -30.35 27.24
CA SER A 494 4.82 -31.19 28.17
C SER A 494 3.40 -31.50 27.70
N LYS A 495 2.90 -30.81 26.67
CA LYS A 495 1.52 -30.97 26.17
C LYS A 495 1.42 -30.93 24.66
N TRP A 496 1.79 -29.79 24.05
CA TRP A 496 1.48 -29.53 22.64
C TRP A 496 2.18 -30.51 21.70
N LEU A 497 3.43 -30.85 21.99
CA LEU A 497 4.18 -31.82 21.20
C LEU A 497 3.50 -33.21 21.22
N ASP A 498 3.11 -33.69 22.39
CA ASP A 498 2.48 -35.01 22.55
C ASP A 498 1.12 -35.07 21.82
N GLU A 499 0.27 -34.04 21.98
CA GLU A 499 -1.02 -33.94 21.28
C GLU A 499 -0.83 -33.96 19.75
N ILE A 500 0.15 -33.22 19.23
CA ILE A 500 0.43 -33.17 17.80
C ILE A 500 0.97 -34.51 17.29
N LEU A 501 1.83 -35.18 18.05
CA LEU A 501 2.39 -36.47 17.65
C LEU A 501 1.36 -37.59 17.72
N GLU A 502 0.37 -37.50 18.61
CA GLU A 502 -0.77 -38.42 18.68
C GLU A 502 -1.65 -38.31 17.41
N HIS A 503 -1.99 -37.08 17.00
CA HIS A 503 -2.94 -36.86 15.90
C HIS A 503 -2.32 -36.69 14.50
N CYS A 504 -1.07 -36.23 14.41
CA CYS A 504 -0.38 -35.95 13.15
C CYS A 504 1.12 -36.37 13.19
N PRO A 505 1.41 -37.68 13.38
CA PRO A 505 2.77 -38.16 13.55
C PRO A 505 3.67 -37.86 12.33
N GLY A 506 4.81 -37.21 12.60
CA GLY A 506 5.81 -36.86 11.60
C GLY A 506 5.53 -35.56 10.83
N VAL A 507 4.53 -34.78 11.24
CA VAL A 507 4.28 -33.43 10.70
C VAL A 507 5.47 -32.51 10.95
N LYS A 508 5.70 -31.56 10.04
CA LYS A 508 6.74 -30.54 10.23
C LYS A 508 6.28 -29.52 11.27
N LEU A 509 7.17 -29.18 12.19
CA LEU A 509 6.90 -28.22 13.26
C LEU A 509 7.63 -26.89 12.99
N VAL A 510 6.96 -25.79 13.30
CA VAL A 510 7.56 -24.45 13.41
C VAL A 510 7.22 -23.92 14.80
N LEU A 511 8.24 -23.50 15.55
CA LEU A 511 8.05 -22.91 16.88
C LEU A 511 8.06 -21.39 16.78
N VAL A 512 7.06 -20.72 17.36
CA VAL A 512 6.91 -19.27 17.26
C VAL A 512 6.73 -18.63 18.63
N ALA A 513 7.59 -17.66 18.95
CA ALA A 513 7.45 -16.81 20.13
C ALA A 513 6.62 -15.57 19.77
N LEU A 514 5.49 -15.38 20.47
CA LEU A 514 4.60 -14.25 20.31
C LEU A 514 4.85 -13.19 21.37
N LYS A 515 4.41 -11.96 21.09
CA LYS A 515 4.54 -10.79 21.99
C LYS A 515 6.01 -10.47 22.33
N CYS A 516 6.93 -10.64 21.39
CA CYS A 516 8.35 -10.39 21.64
C CYS A 516 8.68 -8.92 21.94
N ASP A 517 7.75 -7.99 21.71
CA ASP A 517 7.81 -6.61 22.18
C ASP A 517 7.85 -6.49 23.71
N LEU A 518 7.26 -7.45 24.43
CA LEU A 518 7.20 -7.42 25.88
C LEU A 518 8.53 -7.81 26.56
N ARG A 519 9.51 -8.34 25.82
CA ARG A 519 10.80 -8.72 26.39
C ARG A 519 11.50 -7.56 27.07
N GLU A 520 11.33 -6.34 26.55
CA GLU A 520 11.92 -5.11 27.10
C GLU A 520 10.97 -4.32 28.02
N ASP A 521 9.75 -4.82 28.27
CA ASP A 521 8.79 -4.14 29.13
C ASP A 521 9.19 -4.26 30.60
N GLN A 522 9.53 -3.12 31.23
CA GLN A 522 10.02 -3.10 32.60
C GLN A 522 8.97 -3.59 33.60
N ALA A 523 7.69 -3.25 33.40
CA ALA A 523 6.61 -3.66 34.29
C ALA A 523 6.42 -5.20 34.27
N LEU A 524 6.56 -5.82 33.10
CA LEU A 524 6.55 -7.26 32.94
C LEU A 524 7.77 -7.89 33.63
N LYS A 525 8.98 -7.36 33.40
CA LYS A 525 10.21 -7.84 34.03
C LYS A 525 10.04 -7.85 35.55
N ASP A 526 9.60 -6.75 36.15
CA ASP A 526 9.36 -6.63 37.58
C ASP A 526 8.28 -7.60 38.09
N ARG A 527 7.21 -7.81 37.30
CA ARG A 527 6.16 -8.77 37.63
C ARG A 527 6.66 -10.21 37.64
N LEU A 528 7.40 -10.64 36.62
CA LEU A 528 7.91 -12.00 36.52
C LEU A 528 9.01 -12.28 37.56
N HIS A 529 9.88 -11.29 37.83
CA HIS A 529 10.90 -11.41 38.88
C HIS A 529 10.30 -11.69 40.26
N ARG A 530 9.13 -11.12 40.59
CA ARG A 530 8.42 -11.43 41.85
C ARG A 530 8.00 -12.89 41.99
N TYR A 531 7.84 -13.61 40.88
CA TYR A 531 7.53 -15.04 40.86
C TYR A 531 8.77 -15.91 40.60
N GLY A 532 9.98 -15.33 40.64
CA GLY A 532 11.22 -16.05 40.39
C GLY A 532 11.45 -16.44 38.92
N THR A 533 10.75 -15.79 37.99
CA THR A 533 10.87 -16.05 36.55
C THR A 533 11.28 -14.79 35.80
N HIS A 534 11.45 -14.89 34.48
CA HIS A 534 11.83 -13.77 33.60
C HIS A 534 11.13 -13.92 32.24
N PRO A 535 11.00 -12.85 31.43
CA PRO A 535 10.49 -12.99 30.07
C PRO A 535 11.36 -13.97 29.28
N VAL A 536 10.74 -14.78 28.43
CA VAL A 536 11.45 -15.80 27.67
C VAL A 536 12.49 -15.16 26.74
N GLN A 537 13.74 -15.60 26.89
CA GLN A 537 14.85 -15.18 26.06
C GLN A 537 14.90 -15.96 24.74
N TYR A 538 15.54 -15.38 23.74
CA TYR A 538 15.65 -15.98 22.41
C TYR A 538 16.31 -17.37 22.47
N GLU A 539 17.35 -17.51 23.29
CA GLU A 539 18.13 -18.74 23.46
C GLU A 539 17.30 -19.87 24.08
N GLU A 540 16.37 -19.55 24.98
CA GLU A 540 15.49 -20.52 25.63
C GLU A 540 14.49 -21.11 24.63
N GLY A 541 13.83 -20.25 23.85
CA GLY A 541 12.93 -20.68 22.78
C GLY A 541 13.67 -21.47 21.70
N LEU A 542 14.87 -21.03 21.31
CA LEU A 542 15.71 -21.76 20.36
C LEU A 542 16.16 -23.13 20.90
N ALA A 543 16.44 -23.24 22.20
CA ALA A 543 16.78 -24.52 22.83
C ALA A 543 15.60 -25.50 22.79
N VAL A 544 14.39 -25.04 23.09
CA VAL A 544 13.15 -25.84 22.95
C VAL A 544 12.93 -26.26 21.50
N ALA A 545 13.06 -25.33 20.55
CA ALA A 545 12.93 -25.63 19.12
C ALA A 545 13.87 -26.77 18.68
N ARG A 546 15.11 -26.79 19.18
CA ARG A 546 16.07 -27.87 18.92
C ARG A 546 15.63 -29.19 19.55
N ARG A 547 15.14 -29.19 20.80
CA ARG A 547 14.68 -30.41 21.49
C ARG A 547 13.48 -31.05 20.80
N ILE A 548 12.49 -30.25 20.40
CA ILE A 548 11.30 -30.73 19.67
C ILE A 548 11.57 -30.98 18.18
N ARG A 549 12.79 -30.71 17.70
CA ARG A 549 13.21 -30.82 16.30
C ARG A 549 12.35 -29.99 15.35
N ALA A 550 11.98 -28.77 15.77
CA ALA A 550 11.30 -27.82 14.92
C ALA A 550 12.17 -27.44 13.72
N SER A 551 11.53 -27.29 12.56
CA SER A 551 12.20 -26.91 11.32
C SER A 551 12.69 -25.46 11.36
N ARG A 552 12.01 -24.60 12.13
CA ARG A 552 12.31 -23.18 12.34
C ARG A 552 11.91 -22.74 13.74
N TYR A 553 12.65 -21.76 14.26
CA TYR A 553 12.29 -20.97 15.43
C TYR A 553 12.20 -19.50 15.01
N LEU A 554 11.07 -18.85 15.31
CA LEU A 554 10.77 -17.48 14.87
C LEU A 554 10.16 -16.69 16.02
N GLU A 555 10.32 -15.37 16.01
CA GLU A 555 9.71 -14.48 16.99
C GLU A 555 8.98 -13.35 16.29
N CYS A 556 7.84 -12.93 16.84
CA CYS A 556 7.09 -11.83 16.27
C CYS A 556 6.33 -11.02 17.33
N SER A 557 5.99 -9.79 16.95
CA SER A 557 5.03 -8.96 17.66
C SER A 557 3.90 -8.60 16.72
N SER A 558 2.74 -9.23 16.91
CA SER A 558 1.52 -8.87 16.17
C SER A 558 1.10 -7.42 16.47
N LYS A 559 1.34 -6.92 17.69
CA LYS A 559 1.01 -5.56 18.10
C LYS A 559 1.76 -4.50 17.29
N HIS A 560 3.02 -4.77 16.97
CA HIS A 560 3.89 -3.87 16.19
C HIS A 560 4.08 -4.32 14.74
N ASN A 561 3.31 -5.32 14.28
CA ASN A 561 3.46 -5.97 12.98
C ASN A 561 4.93 -6.34 12.63
N ARG A 562 5.71 -6.78 13.63
CA ARG A 562 7.13 -7.12 13.47
C ARG A 562 7.28 -8.64 13.35
N GLY A 563 7.89 -9.12 12.28
CA GLY A 563 8.16 -10.56 12.05
C GLY A 563 6.92 -11.41 11.72
N VAL A 564 5.73 -10.80 11.59
CA VAL A 564 4.49 -11.53 11.29
C VAL A 564 4.55 -12.17 9.90
N SER A 565 4.97 -11.41 8.90
CA SER A 565 5.11 -11.93 7.52
C SER A 565 6.13 -13.08 7.47
N ASP A 566 7.28 -12.92 8.12
CA ASP A 566 8.37 -13.90 8.14
C ASP A 566 7.90 -15.26 8.72
N VAL A 567 7.08 -15.23 9.78
CA VAL A 567 6.50 -16.43 10.38
C VAL A 567 5.73 -17.28 9.37
N PHE A 568 4.90 -16.67 8.54
CA PHE A 568 4.10 -17.41 7.55
C PHE A 568 4.86 -17.75 6.28
N HIS A 569 5.81 -16.91 5.85
CA HIS A 569 6.69 -17.25 4.72
C HIS A 569 7.59 -18.45 5.03
N GLU A 570 8.18 -18.50 6.23
CA GLU A 570 8.97 -19.66 6.66
C GLU A 570 8.10 -20.90 6.86
N ALA A 571 6.90 -20.77 7.42
CA ALA A 571 5.96 -21.88 7.53
C ALA A 571 5.57 -22.43 6.13
N ALA A 572 5.32 -21.55 5.16
CA ALA A 572 5.06 -21.93 3.78
C ALA A 572 6.28 -22.65 3.17
N ARG A 573 7.48 -22.10 3.32
CA ARG A 573 8.72 -22.73 2.82
C ARG A 573 8.93 -24.13 3.42
N VAL A 574 8.73 -24.28 4.73
CA VAL A 574 8.79 -25.59 5.39
C VAL A 574 7.73 -26.54 4.83
N SER A 575 6.52 -26.05 4.57
CA SER A 575 5.40 -26.85 4.07
C SER A 575 5.60 -27.37 2.64
N ILE A 576 6.32 -26.65 1.78
CA ILE A 576 6.59 -27.08 0.39
C ILE A 576 7.33 -28.43 0.37
N SER A 577 8.27 -28.61 1.30
CA SER A 577 9.04 -29.84 1.48
C SER A 577 8.27 -31.00 2.14
N SER A 578 7.03 -30.77 2.59
CA SER A 578 6.20 -31.73 3.29
C SER A 578 5.19 -32.43 2.36
N ARG A 579 4.83 -33.70 2.66
CA ARG A 579 3.72 -34.41 2.01
C ARG A 579 2.55 -34.51 2.98
N ALA A 580 1.33 -34.13 2.56
CA ALA A 580 0.11 -34.37 3.35
C ALA A 580 -0.12 -35.88 3.49
N LYS A 581 -0.37 -36.39 4.70
CA LYS A 581 -0.77 -37.79 4.91
C LYS A 581 -2.30 -37.90 4.94
N GLY A 582 -2.84 -38.79 4.12
CA GLY A 582 -4.28 -39.03 3.90
C GLY A 582 -4.64 -39.37 2.45
N SER A 583 -3.78 -39.00 1.49
CA SER A 583 -3.97 -39.30 0.06
C SER A 583 -3.49 -40.71 -0.32
N SER A 584 -4.24 -41.75 0.07
CA SER A 584 -4.15 -43.01 -0.66
C SER A 584 -4.77 -42.80 -2.05
N HIS A 585 -3.95 -42.64 -3.08
CA HIS A 585 -4.39 -42.87 -4.46
C HIS A 585 -4.75 -44.35 -4.60
N SER A 586 -6.01 -44.71 -4.34
CA SER A 586 -6.59 -45.91 -4.94
C SER A 586 -6.75 -45.62 -6.42
N GLY A 587 -5.76 -46.01 -7.22
CA GLY A 587 -5.88 -46.00 -8.67
C GLY A 587 -7.06 -46.87 -9.08
N CYS A 588 -8.09 -46.24 -9.64
CA CYS A 588 -9.10 -46.95 -10.41
C CYS A 588 -8.45 -47.32 -11.75
N ILE A 589 -8.08 -48.59 -11.90
CA ILE A 589 -7.76 -49.18 -13.21
C ILE A 589 -9.08 -49.68 -13.77
N LEU A 590 -9.58 -49.02 -14.81
CA LEU A 590 -10.57 -49.64 -15.71
C LEU A 590 -9.79 -50.47 -16.73
N MET A 591 -9.86 -51.80 -16.56
CA MET A 591 -9.64 -52.79 -17.62
C MET A 591 -10.92 -52.95 -18.44
#